data_AF-A0A3D4IRG4-F1
#
_entry.id   AF-A0A3D4IRG4-F1
#
_cell.length_a   1.000
_cell.length_b   1.000
_cell.length_c   1.000
_cell.angle_alpha   90.00
_cell.angle_beta   90.00
_cell.angle_gamma   90.00
#
_symmetry.space_group_name_H-M   'P 1'
#
loop_
_entity.id
_entity.type
_entity.pdbx_description
1 polymer ?
#
loop_
_entity_poly.entity_id
_entity_poly.type
_entity_poly.pdbx_seq_one_letter_code
_entity_poly.pdbx_strand_id
1 'polypeptide(L)'
;MIYAMKWIFCLLFPLLIQNQVPFKPKEEFEFKLDSEFKTKPGVEKSDVTFKDQNFASGKLPHASFTIIPIKLNDDEARVRVENNRGEKMYVRKASIGNEITIEMGFTDDLKDHISVYGFDVIFYSKSGDTSVIKVYVQEDGTVLVNGEKKWKF
;
A
#
# COMPACT_ATOMS: atom_id res chain seq x y z
N MET A 1 40.19 39.60 -33.07
CA MET A 1 40.48 38.55 -32.07
C MET A 1 40.00 39.09 -30.73
N ILE A 2 38.95 38.62 -30.06
CA ILE A 2 38.45 37.27 -29.83
C ILE A 2 36.96 37.44 -29.43
N TYR A 3 36.04 36.99 -30.29
CA TYR A 3 34.63 36.80 -29.93
C TYR A 3 34.29 35.38 -30.36
N ALA A 4 34.51 34.40 -29.48
CA ALA A 4 33.93 33.05 -29.61
C ALA A 4 34.50 32.15 -28.52
N MET A 5 34.01 32.24 -27.28
CA MET A 5 33.97 31.08 -26.36
C MET A 5 33.42 31.54 -25.02
N LYS A 6 32.11 31.44 -24.80
CA LYS A 6 31.50 31.35 -23.45
C LYS A 6 29.99 31.12 -23.47
N TRP A 7 29.47 30.30 -24.38
CA TRP A 7 28.03 29.95 -24.41
C TRP A 7 27.79 28.47 -24.72
N ILE A 8 28.61 27.58 -24.15
CA ILE A 8 28.37 26.13 -24.19
C ILE A 8 28.54 25.61 -22.76
N PHE A 9 27.57 25.90 -21.89
CA PHE A 9 27.50 25.26 -20.56
C PHE A 9 26.06 25.23 -19.98
N CYS A 10 25.04 25.04 -20.82
CA CYS A 10 23.64 24.94 -20.36
C CYS A 10 22.88 23.71 -20.87
N LEU A 11 23.54 22.70 -21.46
CA LEU A 11 22.85 21.65 -22.23
C LEU A 11 23.16 20.21 -21.77
N LEU A 12 23.42 19.98 -20.48
CA LEU A 12 23.70 18.64 -19.94
C LEU A 12 22.99 18.31 -18.62
N PHE A 13 21.81 18.89 -18.37
CA PHE A 13 21.03 18.55 -17.17
C PHE A 13 19.52 18.43 -17.43
N PRO A 14 19.09 17.41 -18.20
CA PRO A 14 17.89 16.69 -17.77
C PRO A 14 17.99 15.19 -18.08
N LEU A 15 18.92 14.46 -17.45
CA LEU A 15 18.96 12.98 -17.55
C LEU A 15 18.61 12.27 -16.25
N LEU A 16 18.07 12.98 -15.27
CA LEU A 16 17.62 12.42 -13.99
C LEU A 16 16.11 12.55 -13.80
N ILE A 17 15.32 12.44 -14.88
CA ILE A 17 13.92 12.04 -14.71
C ILE A 17 13.95 10.55 -14.38
N GLN A 18 14.17 10.26 -13.11
CA GLN A 18 13.93 8.95 -12.53
C GLN A 18 12.45 8.65 -12.81
N ASN A 19 12.16 7.65 -13.63
CA ASN A 19 10.80 7.17 -13.90
C ASN A 19 10.22 6.58 -12.60
N GLN A 20 9.82 7.44 -11.67
CA GLN A 20 9.06 7.06 -10.50
C GLN A 20 7.61 6.85 -10.94
N VAL A 21 7.04 5.69 -10.61
CA VAL A 21 5.63 5.39 -10.91
C VAL A 21 4.76 6.46 -10.25
N PRO A 22 3.93 7.19 -11.02
CA PRO A 22 3.15 8.30 -10.48
C PRO A 22 2.06 7.79 -9.54
N PHE A 23 1.68 8.62 -8.57
CA PHE A 23 0.52 8.32 -7.72
C PHE A 23 -0.76 8.40 -8.54
N LYS A 24 -1.66 7.43 -8.35
CA LYS A 24 -3.00 7.51 -8.92
C LYS A 24 -3.76 8.68 -8.25
N PRO A 25 -4.41 9.57 -9.01
CA PRO A 25 -5.16 10.70 -8.44
C PRO A 25 -6.30 10.22 -7.55
N LYS A 26 -6.59 10.94 -6.46
CA LYS A 26 -7.63 10.58 -5.49
C LYS A 26 -9.04 10.62 -6.06
N GLU A 27 -9.25 11.34 -7.16
CA GLU A 27 -10.52 11.42 -7.87
C GLU A 27 -10.77 10.19 -8.76
N GLU A 28 -9.77 9.32 -8.95
CA GLU A 28 -9.85 8.13 -9.80
C GLU A 28 -10.08 6.83 -9.02
N PHE A 29 -10.15 6.87 -7.70
CA PHE A 29 -10.45 5.72 -6.87
C PHE A 29 -11.16 6.11 -5.58
N GLU A 30 -11.93 5.18 -5.04
CA GLU A 30 -12.45 5.26 -3.68
C GLU A 30 -11.59 4.42 -2.75
N PHE A 31 -11.40 4.92 -1.52
CA PHE A 31 -10.77 4.19 -0.43
C PHE A 31 -11.79 3.99 0.69
N LYS A 32 -11.94 2.75 1.13
CA LYS A 32 -12.73 2.37 2.30
C LYS A 32 -11.82 1.65 3.29
N LEU A 33 -12.06 1.87 4.58
CA LEU A 33 -11.38 1.18 5.65
C LEU A 33 -12.44 0.59 6.57
N ASP A 34 -12.33 -0.72 6.77
CA ASP A 34 -13.23 -1.50 7.61
C ASP A 34 -12.45 -2.08 8.79
N SER A 35 -13.12 -2.18 9.94
CA SER A 35 -12.56 -2.75 11.16
C SER A 35 -13.54 -3.76 11.73
N GLU A 36 -13.07 -4.99 11.89
CA GLU A 36 -13.85 -6.09 12.45
C GLU A 36 -13.13 -6.69 13.66
N PHE A 37 -13.89 -7.11 14.65
CA PHE A 37 -13.34 -7.77 15.83
C PHE A 37 -13.12 -9.26 15.56
N LYS A 38 -11.86 -9.65 15.32
CA LYS A 38 -11.43 -11.05 15.06
C LYS A 38 -10.65 -11.61 16.25
N THR A 39 -10.68 -12.92 16.46
CA THR A 39 -9.79 -13.59 17.44
C THR A 39 -8.46 -13.95 16.76
N LYS A 40 -7.33 -13.70 17.43
CA LYS A 40 -6.02 -14.19 16.95
C LYS A 40 -6.08 -15.73 16.88
N PRO A 41 -5.65 -16.36 15.77
CA PRO A 41 -5.58 -17.82 15.70
C PRO A 41 -4.64 -18.29 16.81
N GLY A 42 -5.11 -19.20 17.66
CA GLY A 42 -4.28 -19.78 18.71
C GLY A 42 -3.11 -20.52 18.08
N VAL A 43 -1.91 -20.36 18.65
CA VAL A 43 -0.73 -21.16 18.26
C VAL A 43 -1.10 -22.63 18.44
N GLU A 44 -0.95 -23.45 17.40
CA GLU A 44 -1.12 -24.91 17.53
C GLU A 44 -0.22 -25.39 18.67
N LYS A 45 -0.86 -25.95 19.70
CA LYS A 45 -0.19 -26.48 20.87
C LYS A 45 0.64 -27.69 20.43
N SER A 46 1.89 -27.48 20.09
CA SER A 46 2.91 -28.52 20.27
C SER A 46 3.04 -28.75 21.78
N ASP A 47 3.05 -30.01 22.20
CA ASP A 47 2.99 -30.50 23.58
C ASP A 47 4.12 -29.95 24.49
N VAL A 48 4.01 -28.69 24.88
CA VAL A 48 4.85 -28.08 25.92
C VAL A 48 3.92 -27.36 26.88
N THR A 49 3.76 -27.96 28.06
CA THR A 49 3.01 -27.44 29.19
C THR A 49 3.60 -26.11 29.66
N PHE A 50 3.15 -25.01 29.06
CA PHE A 50 3.38 -23.67 29.60
C PHE A 50 2.28 -23.34 30.60
N LYS A 51 2.69 -23.15 31.85
CA LYS A 51 1.86 -22.67 32.95
C LYS A 51 1.10 -21.41 32.55
N ASP A 52 -0.20 -21.41 32.87
CA ASP A 52 -1.15 -20.30 32.87
C ASP A 52 -0.54 -18.91 32.65
N GLN A 53 -0.45 -18.50 31.40
CA GLN A 53 -0.54 -17.10 31.04
C GLN A 53 -1.91 -16.92 30.42
N ASN A 54 -2.78 -16.20 31.11
CA ASN A 54 -4.07 -15.71 30.60
C ASN A 54 -3.80 -14.81 29.38
N PHE A 55 -3.55 -15.41 28.21
CA PHE A 55 -3.72 -14.73 26.95
C PHE A 55 -5.20 -14.42 26.88
N ALA A 56 -5.56 -13.15 27.08
CA ALA A 56 -6.92 -12.70 26.88
C ALA A 56 -7.37 -13.13 25.48
N SER A 57 -8.20 -14.17 25.42
CA SER A 57 -8.85 -14.66 24.20
C SER A 57 -9.95 -13.69 23.77
N GLY A 58 -9.67 -12.38 23.86
CA GLY A 58 -10.57 -11.31 23.46
C GLY A 58 -10.53 -11.15 21.95
N LYS A 59 -11.67 -10.77 21.37
CA LYS A 59 -11.67 -10.31 19.99
C LYS A 59 -10.87 -9.00 19.92
N LEU A 60 -9.90 -8.96 19.03
CA LEU A 60 -9.08 -7.78 18.78
C LEU A 60 -9.52 -7.11 17.48
N PRO A 61 -9.46 -5.76 17.40
CA PRO A 61 -9.72 -5.03 16.18
C PRO A 61 -8.76 -5.46 15.06
N HIS A 62 -9.32 -5.81 13.92
CA HIS A 62 -8.62 -6.26 12.73
C HIS A 62 -9.05 -5.39 11.55
N ALA A 63 -8.09 -4.76 10.89
CA ALA A 63 -8.33 -3.81 9.82
C ALA A 63 -8.25 -4.48 8.44
N SER A 64 -9.08 -3.99 7.53
CA SER A 64 -8.98 -4.25 6.09
C SER A 64 -9.25 -2.96 5.34
N PHE A 65 -8.58 -2.77 4.20
CA PHE A 65 -8.91 -1.66 3.30
C PHE A 65 -9.45 -2.20 1.98
N THR A 66 -10.28 -1.39 1.34
CA THR A 66 -10.81 -1.66 0.01
C THR A 66 -10.52 -0.47 -0.90
N ILE A 67 -9.92 -0.74 -2.06
CA ILE A 67 -9.77 0.22 -3.16
C ILE A 67 -10.79 -0.11 -4.24
N ILE A 68 -11.52 0.90 -4.71
CA ILE A 68 -12.46 0.77 -5.83
C ILE A 68 -12.02 1.73 -6.93
N PRO A 69 -11.52 1.25 -8.08
CA PRO A 69 -11.16 2.13 -9.19
C PRO A 69 -12.42 2.78 -9.78
N ILE A 70 -12.45 4.11 -9.85
CA ILE A 70 -13.52 4.90 -10.49
C ILE A 70 -13.16 5.17 -11.96
N LYS A 71 -11.86 5.39 -12.24
CA LYS A 71 -11.33 5.62 -13.58
C LYS A 71 -10.06 4.79 -13.79
N LEU A 72 -9.91 4.29 -15.01
CA LEU A 72 -8.72 3.59 -15.46
C LEU A 72 -8.21 4.21 -16.75
N ASN A 73 -6.89 4.34 -16.86
CA ASN A 73 -6.24 4.73 -18.10
C ASN A 73 -6.09 3.50 -19.02
N ASP A 74 -5.95 3.73 -20.33
CA ASP A 74 -5.79 2.64 -21.31
C ASP A 74 -4.57 1.73 -21.02
N ASP A 75 -3.55 2.30 -20.38
CA ASP A 75 -2.32 1.61 -19.94
C ASP A 75 -2.44 0.95 -18.55
N GLU A 76 -3.62 0.89 -17.94
CA GLU A 76 -3.88 0.25 -16.65
C GLU A 76 -4.65 -1.07 -16.82
N ALA A 77 -4.03 -2.04 -17.49
CA ALA A 77 -4.71 -3.30 -17.83
C ALA A 77 -4.88 -4.27 -16.64
N ARG A 78 -3.97 -4.22 -15.66
CA ARG A 78 -3.90 -5.14 -14.52
C ARG A 78 -3.63 -4.36 -13.24
N VAL A 79 -3.99 -4.95 -12.13
CA VAL A 79 -3.70 -4.44 -10.79
C VAL A 79 -3.04 -5.53 -9.96
N ARG A 80 -2.02 -5.15 -9.19
CA ARG A 80 -1.42 -5.98 -8.16
C ARG A 80 -1.32 -5.22 -6.86
N VAL A 81 -1.40 -5.93 -5.73
CA VAL A 81 -1.09 -5.37 -4.41
C VAL A 81 0.14 -6.05 -3.87
N GLU A 82 1.13 -5.25 -3.52
CA GLU A 82 2.36 -5.67 -2.87
C GLU A 82 2.42 -5.05 -1.49
N ASN A 83 2.92 -5.80 -0.51
CA ASN A 83 3.12 -5.26 0.83
C ASN A 83 4.53 -4.69 1.03
N ASN A 84 4.77 -4.05 2.16
CA ASN A 84 6.08 -3.46 2.50
C ASN A 84 7.21 -4.50 2.67
N ARG A 85 6.90 -5.80 2.63
CA ARG A 85 7.87 -6.90 2.60
C ARG A 85 8.12 -7.44 1.18
N GLY A 86 7.47 -6.87 0.16
CA GLY A 86 7.58 -7.27 -1.25
C GLY A 86 6.73 -8.49 -1.62
N GLU A 87 5.85 -8.95 -0.73
CA GLU A 87 4.96 -10.07 -1.00
C GLU A 87 3.74 -9.60 -1.79
N LYS A 88 3.39 -10.37 -2.84
CA LYS A 88 2.22 -10.12 -3.69
C LYS A 88 0.98 -10.72 -3.05
N MET A 89 0.09 -9.86 -2.57
CA MET A 89 -1.14 -10.26 -1.89
C MET A 89 -2.33 -10.41 -2.84
N TYR A 90 -2.33 -9.68 -3.95
CA TYR A 90 -3.44 -9.68 -4.92
C TYR A 90 -2.92 -9.43 -6.33
N VAL A 91 -3.47 -10.13 -7.33
CA VAL A 91 -3.20 -9.88 -8.76
C VAL A 91 -4.43 -10.22 -9.59
N ARG A 92 -5.01 -9.23 -10.29
CA ARG A 92 -6.16 -9.42 -11.19
C ARG A 92 -6.13 -8.43 -12.36
N LYS A 93 -7.04 -8.63 -13.32
CA LYS A 93 -7.32 -7.64 -14.37
C LYS A 93 -7.96 -6.42 -13.70
N ALA A 94 -7.51 -5.22 -14.09
CA ALA A 94 -8.11 -4.00 -13.59
C ALA A 94 -9.48 -3.79 -14.25
N SER A 95 -10.46 -3.36 -13.47
CA SER A 95 -11.78 -2.96 -13.95
C SER A 95 -12.32 -1.88 -13.04
N ILE A 96 -13.05 -0.93 -13.63
CA ILE A 96 -13.79 0.09 -12.89
C ILE A 96 -14.85 -0.62 -12.04
N GLY A 97 -15.02 -0.15 -10.80
CA GLY A 97 -16.00 -0.66 -9.85
C GLY A 97 -15.62 -1.98 -9.17
N ASN A 98 -14.53 -2.64 -9.57
CA ASN A 98 -14.08 -3.85 -8.89
C ASN A 98 -13.46 -3.51 -7.54
N GLU A 99 -13.94 -4.16 -6.48
CA GLU A 99 -13.41 -4.00 -5.13
C GLU A 99 -12.12 -4.81 -4.95
N ILE A 100 -11.06 -4.12 -4.54
CA ILE A 100 -9.76 -4.69 -4.20
C ILE A 100 -9.61 -4.61 -2.69
N THR A 101 -10.04 -5.66 -2.00
CA THR A 101 -10.00 -5.73 -0.53
C THR A 101 -8.76 -6.48 -0.05
N ILE A 102 -8.05 -5.89 0.91
CA ILE A 102 -6.83 -6.43 1.49
C ILE A 102 -6.96 -6.42 3.01
N GLU A 103 -6.71 -7.58 3.61
CA GLU A 103 -6.60 -7.72 5.05
C GLU A 103 -5.25 -7.15 5.53
N MET A 104 -5.31 -6.17 6.42
CA MET A 104 -4.10 -5.51 6.94
C MET A 104 -3.53 -6.23 8.18
N GLY A 105 -4.41 -6.79 9.00
CA GLY A 105 -4.04 -7.43 10.26
C GLY A 105 -4.66 -6.74 11.47
N PHE A 106 -4.20 -7.11 12.67
CA PHE A 106 -4.64 -6.52 13.92
C PHE A 106 -4.08 -5.10 14.08
N THR A 107 -4.91 -4.16 14.55
CA THR A 107 -4.51 -2.74 14.62
C THR A 107 -3.35 -2.48 15.57
N ASP A 108 -3.23 -3.25 16.64
CA ASP A 108 -2.10 -3.14 17.57
C ASP A 108 -0.79 -3.56 16.89
N ASP A 109 -0.79 -4.69 16.19
CA ASP A 109 0.38 -5.18 15.43
C ASP A 109 0.76 -4.22 14.29
N LEU A 110 -0.24 -3.55 13.69
CA LEU A 110 -0.06 -2.52 12.66
C LEU A 110 0.56 -1.24 13.20
N LYS A 111 0.28 -0.86 14.46
CA LYS A 111 0.86 0.31 15.12
C LYS A 111 2.29 0.04 15.58
N ASP A 112 2.54 -1.16 16.08
CA ASP A 112 3.87 -1.57 16.53
C ASP A 112 4.79 -2.01 15.36
N HIS A 113 4.29 -1.94 14.12
CA HIS A 113 5.00 -2.35 12.89
C HIS A 113 5.50 -3.82 12.93
N ILE A 114 4.87 -4.65 13.77
CA ILE A 114 5.16 -6.08 13.89
C ILE A 114 4.63 -6.82 12.66
N SER A 115 3.42 -6.44 12.21
CA SER A 115 2.82 -6.94 10.98
C SER A 115 3.16 -6.06 9.77
N VAL A 116 2.63 -6.44 8.61
CA VAL A 116 2.70 -5.62 7.40
C VAL A 116 1.97 -4.29 7.64
N TYR A 117 2.65 -3.17 7.50
CA TYR A 117 2.11 -1.82 7.77
C TYR A 117 2.06 -0.91 6.53
N GLY A 118 2.50 -1.40 5.37
CA GLY A 118 2.48 -0.65 4.12
C GLY A 118 2.07 -1.53 2.93
N PHE A 119 1.35 -0.93 1.99
CA PHE A 119 0.80 -1.60 0.82
C PHE A 119 0.85 -0.68 -0.40
N ASP A 120 1.32 -1.22 -1.52
CA ASP A 120 1.32 -0.56 -2.83
C ASP A 120 0.30 -1.26 -3.73
N VAL A 121 -0.77 -0.54 -4.09
CA VAL A 121 -1.76 -0.96 -5.09
C VAL A 121 -1.32 -0.42 -6.44
N ILE A 122 -0.74 -1.28 -7.26
CA ILE A 122 -0.03 -0.92 -8.49
C ILE A 122 -0.90 -1.31 -9.69
N PHE A 123 -1.24 -0.32 -10.52
CA PHE A 123 -1.85 -0.53 -11.83
C PHE A 123 -0.75 -0.58 -12.88
N TYR A 124 -0.83 -1.56 -13.78
CA TYR A 124 0.25 -1.85 -14.71
C TYR A 124 -0.26 -2.47 -16.02
N SER A 125 0.57 -2.35 -17.07
CA SER A 125 0.37 -3.01 -18.36
C SER A 125 1.56 -3.91 -18.70
N LYS A 126 1.65 -4.35 -19.95
CA LYS A 126 2.84 -5.04 -20.48
C LYS A 126 4.07 -4.14 -20.51
N SER A 127 3.88 -2.82 -20.56
CA SER A 127 4.96 -1.83 -20.64
C SER A 127 5.59 -1.51 -19.28
N GLY A 128 4.95 -1.94 -18.19
CA GLY A 128 5.42 -1.71 -16.82
C GLY A 128 4.33 -1.12 -15.93
N ASP A 129 4.77 -0.60 -14.79
CA ASP A 129 3.91 0.02 -13.78
C ASP A 129 3.49 1.42 -14.23
N THR A 130 2.19 1.68 -14.20
CA THR A 130 1.56 2.88 -14.77
C THR A 130 1.16 3.86 -13.68
N SER A 131 0.57 3.38 -12.58
CA SER A 131 0.22 4.21 -11.43
C SER A 131 0.24 3.38 -10.14
N VAL A 132 0.38 4.06 -9.01
CA VAL A 132 0.39 3.41 -7.69
C VAL A 132 -0.47 4.18 -6.68
N ILE A 133 -1.17 3.44 -5.83
CA ILE A 133 -1.78 3.97 -4.60
C ILE A 133 -1.00 3.40 -3.44
N LYS A 134 -0.45 4.28 -2.59
CA LYS A 134 0.30 3.87 -1.39
C LYS A 134 -0.58 3.98 -0.17
N VAL A 135 -0.78 2.88 0.53
CA VAL A 135 -1.46 2.82 1.83
C VAL A 135 -0.41 2.54 2.90
N TYR A 136 -0.38 3.35 3.94
CA TYR A 136 0.64 3.25 5.00
C TYR A 136 0.03 3.52 6.36
N VAL A 137 0.40 2.73 7.36
CA VAL A 137 0.02 2.92 8.77
C VAL A 137 1.22 3.47 9.55
N GLN A 138 1.06 4.65 10.13
CA GLN A 138 2.04 5.23 11.04
C GLN A 138 1.97 4.53 12.41
N GLU A 139 3.06 4.61 13.18
CA GLU A 139 3.14 3.99 14.51
C GLU A 139 2.06 4.51 15.47
N ASP A 140 1.58 5.74 15.26
CA ASP A 140 0.49 6.33 16.04
C ASP A 140 -0.91 5.84 15.63
N GLY A 141 -1.01 4.92 14.66
CA GLY A 141 -2.25 4.37 14.12
C GLY A 141 -2.88 5.19 13.00
N THR A 142 -2.24 6.27 12.54
CA THR A 142 -2.73 7.08 11.42
C THR A 142 -2.57 6.32 10.10
N VAL A 143 -3.65 6.21 9.33
CA VAL A 143 -3.65 5.63 7.98
C VAL A 143 -3.50 6.74 6.94
N LEU A 144 -2.44 6.65 6.15
CA LEU A 144 -2.13 7.53 5.03
C LEU A 144 -2.45 6.84 3.71
N VAL A 145 -3.05 7.57 2.77
CA VAL A 145 -3.26 7.14 1.39
C VAL A 145 -2.65 8.19 0.47
N ASN A 146 -1.64 7.80 -0.30
CA ASN A 146 -0.78 8.71 -1.08
C ASN A 146 -0.21 9.87 -0.22
N GLY A 147 0.10 9.59 1.05
CA GLY A 147 0.59 10.58 2.01
C GLY A 147 -0.49 11.46 2.64
N GLU A 148 -1.74 11.42 2.17
CA GLU A 148 -2.85 12.14 2.79
C GLU A 148 -3.44 11.31 3.95
N LYS A 149 -3.67 11.94 5.11
CA LYS A 149 -4.38 11.31 6.22
C LYS A 149 -5.82 10.96 5.84
N LYS A 150 -6.20 9.69 5.97
CA LYS A 150 -7.58 9.21 5.75
C LYS A 150 -8.25 8.69 7.01
N TRP A 151 -7.49 8.09 7.94
CA TRP A 151 -8.05 7.50 9.16
C TRP A 151 -7.07 7.53 10.33
N LYS A 152 -7.53 7.20 11.53
CA LYS A 152 -6.70 6.90 12.71
C LYS A 152 -7.39 5.85 13.60
N PHE A 153 -6.65 4.81 13.97
CA PHE A 153 -7.09 3.77 14.91
C PHE A 153 -6.97 4.21 16.37
#